data_AF-A0A1J5TK83-F1
#
_entry.id   AF-A0A1J5TK83-F1
#
_cell.length_a   1.000
_cell.length_b   1.000
_cell.length_c   1.000
_cell.angle_alpha   90.00
_cell.angle_beta   90.00
_cell.angle_gamma   90.00
#
_symmetry.space_group_name_H-M   'P 1'
#
loop_
_entity.id
_entity.type
_entity.pdbx_description
1 polymer ?
#
loop_
_entity_poly.entity_id
_entity_poly.type
_entity_poly.pdbx_seq_one_letter_code
_entity_poly.pdbx_strand_id
1 'polypeptide(L)'
;MSFKIRILCFDQDDPKKCTAKRLERFGHSENYSSFRNLPPQGIVLDPFSETVLSQEDVILAEVGGVVGVDCSWNMAHETFSKLRLMGLEPRSLPGIVPANPVNAGKIGKLTTAEAIASALMICGNRVQAEQIMSRFKWGPAFLVLNETFWK
;
A
#
# COMPACT_ATOMS: atom_id res chain seq x y z
N MET A 1 -5.05 -2.37 -17.56
CA MET A 1 -5.99 -2.98 -16.58
C MET A 1 -5.66 -2.44 -15.20
N SER A 2 -6.63 -2.26 -14.30
CA SER A 2 -6.39 -1.83 -12.91
C SER A 2 -6.17 -3.04 -12.00
N PHE A 3 -5.20 -2.98 -11.09
CA PHE A 3 -5.02 -4.02 -10.08
C PHE A 3 -6.08 -3.90 -8.98
N LYS A 4 -6.48 -5.03 -8.40
CA LYS A 4 -7.32 -5.02 -7.19
C LYS A 4 -6.50 -4.46 -6.03
N ILE A 5 -7.10 -3.58 -5.24
CA ILE A 5 -6.48 -3.02 -4.03
C ILE A 5 -7.32 -3.45 -2.85
N ARG A 6 -6.67 -4.13 -1.91
CA ARG A 6 -7.31 -4.63 -0.70
C ARG A 6 -6.55 -4.11 0.50
N ILE A 7 -7.23 -3.72 1.57
CA ILE A 7 -6.56 -3.17 2.75
C ILE A 7 -7.09 -3.87 3.99
N LEU A 8 -6.20 -4.47 4.77
CA LEU A 8 -6.53 -4.88 6.13
C LEU A 8 -6.50 -3.64 7.02
N CYS A 9 -7.65 -3.17 7.47
CA CYS A 9 -7.80 -1.94 8.25
C CYS A 9 -8.49 -2.26 9.58
N PHE A 10 -7.80 -2.01 10.69
CA PHE A 10 -8.29 -2.33 12.04
C PHE A 10 -9.05 -1.20 12.73
N ASP A 11 -9.40 -0.13 12.00
CA ASP A 11 -10.22 0.99 12.50
C ASP A 11 -9.69 1.64 13.79
N GLN A 12 -8.36 1.72 13.92
CA GLN A 12 -7.69 2.22 15.13
C GLN A 12 -7.51 3.75 15.13
N ASP A 13 -7.62 4.38 13.96
CA ASP A 13 -7.42 5.81 13.75
C ASP A 13 -8.72 6.54 13.41
N ASP A 14 -8.71 7.87 13.54
CA ASP A 14 -9.81 8.73 13.08
C ASP A 14 -10.09 8.48 11.58
N PRO A 15 -11.30 7.99 11.20
CA PRO A 15 -11.65 7.68 9.82
C PRO A 15 -11.50 8.86 8.85
N LYS A 16 -11.55 10.11 9.36
CA LYS A 16 -11.35 11.31 8.55
C LYS A 16 -9.89 11.53 8.16
N LYS A 17 -8.95 10.99 8.94
CA LYS A 17 -7.50 11.09 8.72
C LYS A 17 -6.91 9.83 8.11
N CYS A 18 -7.54 8.67 8.34
CA CYS A 18 -7.12 7.39 7.79
C CYS A 18 -7.12 7.41 6.25
N THR A 19 -5.95 7.17 5.66
CA THR A 19 -5.81 7.17 4.19
C THR A 19 -6.45 5.94 3.57
N ALA A 20 -6.45 4.78 4.24
CA ALA A 20 -7.12 3.56 3.79
C ALA A 20 -8.64 3.73 3.68
N LYS A 21 -9.29 4.33 4.70
CA LYS A 21 -10.73 4.66 4.65
C LYS A 21 -11.06 5.67 3.57
N ARG A 22 -10.15 6.61 3.31
CA ARG A 22 -10.33 7.56 2.20
C ARG A 22 -10.31 6.85 0.84
N LEU A 23 -9.44 5.86 0.63
CA LEU A 23 -9.41 5.08 -0.62
C LEU A 23 -10.71 4.31 -0.83
N GLU A 24 -11.19 3.62 0.21
CA GLU A 24 -12.47 2.90 0.17
C GLU A 24 -13.65 3.83 -0.14
N ARG A 25 -13.72 5.00 0.51
CA ARG A 25 -14.79 5.98 0.26
C ARG A 25 -14.84 6.46 -1.19
N PHE A 26 -13.70 6.50 -1.89
CA PHE A 26 -13.63 6.89 -3.30
C PHE A 26 -13.69 5.69 -4.26
N GLY A 27 -13.95 4.47 -3.77
CA GLY A 27 -14.07 3.27 -4.59
C GLY A 27 -12.73 2.73 -5.11
N HIS A 28 -11.62 3.13 -4.50
CA HIS A 28 -10.27 2.72 -4.94
C HIS A 28 -9.78 1.44 -4.26
N SER A 29 -10.35 1.04 -3.12
CA SER A 29 -9.96 -0.16 -2.39
C SER A 29 -11.15 -0.87 -1.74
N GLU A 30 -11.01 -2.17 -1.55
CA GLU A 30 -11.85 -2.98 -0.66
C GLU A 30 -11.15 -3.11 0.69
N ASN A 31 -11.76 -2.60 1.77
CA ASN A 31 -11.16 -2.73 3.09
C ASN A 31 -11.77 -3.91 3.86
N TYR A 32 -10.90 -4.61 4.59
CA TYR A 32 -11.21 -5.79 5.37
C TYR A 32 -10.87 -5.52 6.83
N SER A 33 -11.82 -5.77 7.73
CA SER A 33 -11.61 -5.58 9.18
C SER A 33 -11.04 -6.82 9.89
N SER A 34 -10.88 -7.94 9.18
CA SER A 34 -10.34 -9.17 9.74
C SER A 34 -9.59 -10.00 8.70
N PHE A 35 -8.60 -10.76 9.17
CA PHE A 35 -7.82 -11.69 8.36
C PHE A 35 -8.68 -12.74 7.66
N ARG A 36 -9.76 -13.21 8.30
CA ARG A 36 -10.61 -14.30 7.77
C ARG A 36 -11.24 -13.96 6.42
N ASN A 37 -11.54 -12.68 6.20
CA ASN A 37 -12.23 -12.23 5.01
C ASN A 37 -11.25 -11.77 3.91
N LEU A 38 -9.99 -11.53 4.27
CA LEU A 38 -8.97 -11.08 3.33
C LEU A 38 -8.57 -12.24 2.40
N PRO A 39 -8.71 -12.10 1.07
CA PRO A 39 -8.36 -13.20 0.17
C PRO A 39 -6.85 -13.52 0.20
N PRO A 40 -6.46 -14.81 0.25
CA PRO A 40 -5.10 -15.29 0.51
C PRO A 40 -4.20 -15.32 -0.75
N GLN A 41 -4.18 -14.23 -1.53
CA GLN A 41 -3.44 -14.17 -2.79
C GLN A 41 -2.98 -12.75 -3.10
N GLY A 42 -1.91 -12.59 -3.88
CA GLY A 42 -1.37 -11.29 -4.29
C GLY A 42 -0.27 -10.78 -3.38
N ILE A 43 0.13 -9.54 -3.61
CA ILE A 43 1.28 -8.92 -2.94
C ILE A 43 0.82 -8.28 -1.64
N VAL A 44 1.49 -8.55 -0.53
CA VAL A 44 1.31 -7.78 0.71
C VAL A 44 2.49 -6.84 0.91
N LEU A 45 2.19 -5.55 1.11
CA LEU A 45 3.19 -4.52 1.37
C LEU A 45 3.66 -4.62 2.81
N ASP A 46 4.73 -5.39 2.99
CA ASP A 46 5.30 -5.75 4.28
C ASP A 46 6.64 -5.01 4.48
N PRO A 47 6.71 -4.01 5.37
CA PRO A 47 7.92 -3.24 5.62
C PRO A 47 9.05 -4.07 6.24
N PHE A 48 8.76 -5.28 6.72
CA PHE A 48 9.71 -6.22 7.29
C PHE A 48 10.11 -7.34 6.32
N SER A 49 9.68 -7.30 5.06
CA SER A 49 10.10 -8.29 4.05
C SER A 49 11.51 -8.00 3.56
N GLU A 50 12.33 -9.05 3.44
CA GLU A 50 13.67 -8.97 2.85
C GLU A 50 13.62 -8.81 1.33
N THR A 51 12.52 -9.21 0.69
CA THR A 51 12.34 -9.10 -0.76
C THR A 51 11.70 -7.76 -1.09
N VAL A 52 12.44 -6.93 -1.84
CA VAL A 52 11.95 -5.63 -2.32
C VAL A 52 11.05 -5.85 -3.54
N LEU A 53 9.93 -5.14 -3.58
CA LEU A 53 9.00 -5.14 -4.71
C LEU A 53 9.71 -4.72 -6.00
N SER A 54 9.47 -5.44 -7.09
CA SER A 54 10.02 -5.13 -8.41
C SER A 54 9.00 -5.40 -9.54
N GLN A 55 9.40 -5.11 -10.78
CA GLN A 55 8.60 -5.39 -11.98
C GLN A 55 8.33 -6.89 -12.19
N GLU A 56 9.17 -7.78 -11.62
CA GLU A 56 8.96 -9.23 -11.70
C GLU A 56 7.69 -9.68 -10.95
N ASP A 57 7.23 -8.86 -10.01
CA ASP A 57 6.04 -9.14 -9.20
C ASP A 57 4.72 -8.73 -9.87
N VAL A 58 4.75 -8.12 -11.07
CA VAL A 58 3.55 -7.65 -11.79
C VAL A 58 2.49 -8.76 -11.93
N ILE A 59 2.92 -9.98 -12.23
CA ILE A 59 2.02 -11.13 -12.35
C ILE A 59 1.24 -11.41 -11.05
N LEU A 60 1.87 -11.20 -9.89
CA LEU A 60 1.23 -11.36 -8.59
C LEU A 60 0.19 -10.26 -8.34
N ALA A 61 0.49 -9.03 -8.76
CA ALA A 61 -0.44 -7.91 -8.72
C ALA A 61 -1.63 -8.10 -9.68
N GLU A 62 -1.43 -8.74 -10.83
CA GLU A 62 -2.50 -9.07 -11.78
C GLU A 62 -3.43 -10.16 -11.25
N VAL A 63 -2.86 -11.25 -10.72
CA VAL A 63 -3.63 -12.41 -10.23
C VAL A 63 -4.32 -12.10 -8.91
N GLY A 64 -3.59 -11.52 -7.97
CA GLY A 64 -4.07 -11.30 -6.61
C GLY A 64 -4.40 -9.85 -6.29
N GLY A 65 -3.74 -8.88 -6.91
CA GLY A 65 -3.81 -7.49 -6.50
C GLY A 65 -2.79 -7.14 -5.42
N VAL A 66 -2.86 -5.90 -4.94
CA VAL A 66 -1.99 -5.34 -3.92
C VAL A 66 -2.74 -5.22 -2.60
N VAL A 67 -2.11 -5.68 -1.52
CA VAL A 67 -2.63 -5.69 -0.16
C VAL A 67 -1.85 -4.69 0.70
N GLY A 68 -2.56 -3.67 1.17
CA GLY A 68 -2.07 -2.75 2.19
C GLY A 68 -2.50 -3.18 3.60
N VAL A 69 -1.82 -2.65 4.61
CA VAL A 69 -2.18 -2.82 6.02
C VAL A 69 -2.25 -1.45 6.67
N ASP A 70 -3.37 -1.17 7.33
CA ASP A 70 -3.62 0.03 8.12
C ASP A 70 -3.77 -0.41 9.58
N CYS A 71 -2.65 -0.34 10.32
CA CYS A 71 -2.56 -0.75 11.71
C CYS A 71 -1.55 0.14 12.47
N SER A 72 -1.68 0.19 13.79
CA SER A 72 -0.67 0.82 14.64
C SER A 72 0.66 0.06 14.59
N TRP A 73 1.77 0.79 14.76
CA TRP A 73 3.12 0.20 14.80
C TRP A 73 3.28 -0.89 15.87
N ASN A 74 2.55 -0.79 16.98
CA ASN A 74 2.57 -1.78 18.05
C ASN A 74 2.04 -3.15 17.59
N MET A 75 1.17 -3.19 16.58
CA MET A 75 0.60 -4.41 16.02
C MET A 75 1.23 -4.85 14.71
N ALA A 76 2.10 -4.03 14.12
CA ALA A 76 2.65 -4.28 12.79
C ALA A 76 3.36 -5.64 12.72
N HIS A 77 4.28 -5.93 13.65
CA HIS A 77 5.06 -7.17 13.62
C HIS A 77 4.17 -8.43 13.71
N GLU A 78 3.20 -8.45 14.63
CA GLU A 78 2.27 -9.59 14.75
C GLU A 78 1.36 -9.72 13.51
N THR A 79 0.91 -8.58 12.97
CA THR A 79 0.02 -8.54 11.80
C THR A 79 0.71 -9.09 10.56
N PHE A 80 1.93 -8.64 10.26
CA PHE A 80 2.69 -9.11 9.10
C PHE A 80 3.12 -10.57 9.25
N SER A 81 3.49 -11.02 10.46
CA SER A 81 3.74 -12.45 10.72
C SER A 81 2.53 -13.33 10.37
N LYS A 82 1.31 -12.89 10.68
CA LYS A 82 0.09 -13.62 10.28
C LYS A 82 -0.14 -13.59 8.77
N LEU A 83 0.04 -12.44 8.13
CA LEU A 83 -0.18 -12.29 6.68
C LEU A 83 0.76 -13.18 5.85
N ARG A 84 2.02 -13.34 6.28
CA ARG A 84 2.99 -14.24 5.64
C ARG A 84 2.54 -15.71 5.63
N LEU A 85 1.73 -16.12 6.60
CA LEU A 85 1.21 -17.49 6.69
C LEU A 85 -0.09 -17.70 5.88
N MET A 86 -0.63 -16.64 5.29
CA MET A 86 -1.90 -16.67 4.57
C MET A 86 -1.74 -16.83 3.04
N GLY A 87 -0.55 -17.15 2.53
CA GLY A 87 -0.34 -17.30 1.08
C GLY A 87 -0.28 -15.97 0.31
N LEU A 88 -0.12 -14.85 1.02
CA LEU A 88 0.24 -13.57 0.42
C LEU A 88 1.75 -13.51 0.20
N GLU A 89 2.17 -12.88 -0.88
CA GLU A 89 3.57 -12.70 -1.24
C GLU A 89 4.12 -11.41 -0.60
N PRO A 90 4.97 -11.49 0.43
CA PRO A 90 5.44 -10.32 1.15
C PRO A 90 6.49 -9.57 0.33
N ARG A 91 6.29 -8.27 0.13
CA ARG A 91 7.25 -7.39 -0.52
C ARG A 91 7.41 -6.10 0.28
N SER A 92 8.66 -5.69 0.52
CA SER A 92 8.97 -4.38 1.05
C SER A 92 9.04 -3.37 -0.09
N LEU A 93 8.79 -2.11 0.21
CA LEU A 93 9.02 -1.04 -0.76
C LEU A 93 10.49 -0.59 -0.67
N PRO A 94 11.08 -0.09 -1.77
CA PRO A 94 12.40 0.54 -1.72
C PRO A 94 12.35 1.80 -0.83
N GLY A 95 13.45 2.55 -0.76
CA GLY A 95 13.59 3.76 0.07
C GLY A 95 12.71 4.97 -0.31
N ILE A 96 11.42 4.73 -0.58
CA ILE A 96 10.41 5.73 -0.93
C ILE A 96 10.30 6.77 0.19
N VAL A 97 10.35 8.03 -0.22
CA VAL A 97 10.27 9.18 0.66
C VAL A 97 8.82 9.63 0.77
N PRO A 98 8.22 9.66 1.98
CA PRO A 98 6.88 10.20 2.16
C PRO A 98 6.81 11.69 1.86
N ALA A 99 5.68 12.12 1.29
CA ALA A 99 5.32 13.52 1.11
C ALA A 99 4.05 13.91 1.89
N ASN A 100 3.47 12.98 2.65
CA ASN A 100 2.33 13.28 3.52
C ASN A 100 2.66 14.36 4.59
N PRO A 101 1.69 15.17 5.03
CA PRO A 101 1.93 16.31 5.91
C PRO A 101 2.47 15.97 7.31
N VAL A 102 2.35 14.71 7.74
CA VAL A 102 2.71 14.27 9.09
C VAL A 102 4.16 13.78 9.15
N ASN A 103 4.58 13.05 8.11
CA ASN A 103 5.86 12.34 8.07
C ASN A 103 6.76 12.73 6.89
N ALA A 104 6.49 13.84 6.19
CA ALA A 104 7.29 14.32 5.07
C ALA A 104 8.80 14.20 5.34
N GLY A 105 9.53 13.55 4.43
CA GLY A 105 10.98 13.34 4.51
C GLY A 105 11.44 12.23 5.46
N LYS A 106 10.57 11.64 6.28
CA LYS A 106 10.91 10.53 7.20
C LYS A 106 10.76 9.18 6.49
N ILE A 107 11.83 8.71 5.84
CA ILE A 107 11.86 7.43 5.12
C ILE A 107 11.28 6.29 5.98
N GLY A 108 10.48 5.42 5.36
CA GLY A 108 9.83 4.28 6.01
C GLY A 108 8.52 4.62 6.73
N LYS A 109 8.06 5.88 6.72
CA LYS A 109 6.79 6.32 7.32
C LYS A 109 5.75 6.77 6.28
N LEU A 110 5.56 5.92 5.27
CA LEU A 110 4.53 6.09 4.27
C LEU A 110 3.14 5.93 4.90
N THR A 111 2.17 6.67 4.38
CA THR A 111 0.76 6.34 4.56
C THR A 111 0.40 5.10 3.74
N THR A 112 -0.71 4.43 4.09
CA THR A 112 -1.22 3.29 3.30
C THR A 112 -1.47 3.69 1.85
N ALA A 113 -1.97 4.89 1.59
CA ALA A 113 -2.15 5.39 0.22
C ALA A 113 -0.82 5.58 -0.54
N GLU A 114 0.22 6.12 0.09
CA GLU A 114 1.57 6.21 -0.50
C GLU A 114 2.14 4.83 -0.81
N ALA A 115 1.99 3.89 0.13
CA ALA A 115 2.49 2.54 -0.04
C ALA A 115 1.81 1.84 -1.24
N ILE A 116 0.48 1.90 -1.32
CA ILE A 116 -0.28 1.37 -2.45
C ILE A 116 0.13 2.06 -3.75
N ALA A 117 0.20 3.40 -3.78
CA ALA A 117 0.58 4.12 -4.99
C ALA A 117 2.00 3.76 -5.45
N SER A 118 2.93 3.57 -4.51
CA SER A 118 4.30 3.13 -4.83
C SER A 118 4.30 1.76 -5.48
N ALA A 119 3.53 0.82 -4.95
CA ALA A 119 3.41 -0.51 -5.52
C ALA A 119 2.82 -0.48 -6.93
N LEU A 120 1.79 0.33 -7.15
CA LEU A 120 1.21 0.52 -8.48
C LEU A 120 2.22 1.12 -9.47
N MET A 121 3.00 2.12 -9.05
CA MET A 121 4.02 2.73 -9.89
C MET A 121 5.14 1.73 -10.24
N ILE A 122 5.64 0.99 -9.25
CA ILE A 122 6.68 -0.03 -9.43
C ILE A 122 6.19 -1.18 -10.32
N CYS A 123 4.90 -1.53 -10.27
CA CYS A 123 4.30 -2.53 -11.16
C CYS A 123 3.77 -1.93 -12.48
N GLY A 124 4.20 -0.72 -12.86
CA GLY A 124 3.88 -0.09 -14.15
C GLY A 124 2.45 0.46 -14.30
N ASN A 125 1.61 0.42 -13.27
CA ASN A 125 0.22 0.88 -13.30
C ASN A 125 0.07 2.37 -12.91
N ARG A 126 0.76 3.21 -13.67
CA ARG A 126 0.87 4.66 -13.41
C ARG A 126 -0.48 5.37 -13.33
N VAL A 127 -1.40 5.08 -14.25
CA VAL A 127 -2.72 5.73 -14.30
C VAL A 127 -3.50 5.48 -13.01
N GLN A 128 -3.51 4.25 -12.50
CA GLN A 128 -4.19 3.91 -11.26
C GLN A 128 -3.54 4.60 -10.05
N ALA A 129 -2.21 4.65 -10.02
CA ALA A 129 -1.47 5.35 -8.96
C ALA A 129 -1.81 6.85 -8.93
N GLU A 130 -1.81 7.52 -10.10
CA GLU A 130 -2.17 8.93 -10.24
C GLU A 130 -3.63 9.18 -9.81
N GLN A 131 -4.57 8.30 -10.18
CA GLN A 131 -5.97 8.39 -9.76
C GLN A 131 -6.13 8.30 -8.24
N ILE A 132 -5.37 7.43 -7.58
CA ILE A 132 -5.36 7.31 -6.12
C ILE A 132 -4.75 8.56 -5.48
N MET A 133 -3.58 8.98 -5.95
CA MET A 133 -2.84 10.09 -5.36
C MET A 133 -3.53 11.44 -5.62
N SER A 134 -4.32 11.57 -6.69
CA SER A 134 -5.15 12.76 -6.94
C SER A 134 -6.15 13.05 -5.82
N ARG A 135 -6.49 12.05 -4.99
CA ARG A 135 -7.37 12.23 -3.82
C ARG A 135 -6.70 12.97 -2.68
N PHE A 136 -5.38 13.21 -2.75
CA PHE A 136 -4.59 13.84 -1.70
C PHE A 136 -3.89 15.08 -2.26
N LYS A 137 -3.97 16.22 -1.56
CA LYS A 137 -3.36 17.48 -2.02
C LYS A 137 -1.85 17.37 -2.28
N TRP A 138 -1.17 16.54 -1.51
CA TRP A 138 0.27 16.27 -1.60
C TRP A 138 0.61 15.12 -2.55
N GLY A 139 -0.40 14.43 -3.11
CA GLY A 139 -0.20 13.23 -3.91
C GLY A 139 0.59 13.44 -5.21
N PRO A 140 0.34 14.49 -6.00
CA PRO A 140 1.18 14.78 -7.16
C PRO A 140 2.65 15.02 -6.78
N ALA A 141 2.90 15.74 -5.68
CA ALA A 141 4.25 15.97 -5.18
C ALA A 141 4.95 14.68 -4.74
N PHE A 142 4.20 13.74 -4.13
CA PHE A 142 4.73 12.42 -3.77
C PHE A 142 5.23 11.63 -4.99
N LEU A 143 4.47 11.63 -6.08
CA LEU A 143 4.83 10.91 -7.30
C LEU A 143 6.06 11.52 -7.98
N VAL A 144 6.17 12.85 -8.00
CA VAL A 144 7.34 13.56 -8.55
C VAL A 144 8.57 13.32 -7.66
N LEU A 145 8.43 13.42 -6.34
CA LEU A 145 9.54 13.25 -5.39
C LEU A 145 10.26 11.91 -5.54
N ASN A 146 9.52 10.86 -5.89
CA ASN A 146 10.02 9.48 -5.95
C ASN A 146 10.20 8.98 -7.39
N GLU A 147 10.29 9.88 -8.38
CA GLU A 147 10.34 9.54 -9.80
C GLU A 147 11.43 8.53 -10.20
N THR A 148 12.53 8.51 -9.44
CA THR A 148 13.67 7.62 -9.65
C THR A 148 13.35 6.15 -9.39
N PHE A 149 12.31 5.86 -8.60
CA PHE A 149 11.91 4.49 -8.21
C PHE A 149 10.87 3.86 -9.14
N TRP A 150 10.29 4.62 -10.08
CA TRP A 150 9.21 4.13 -10.95
C TRP A 150 9.70 3.48 -12.24
N LYS A 151 11.01 3.28 -12.38
CA LYS A 151 11.65 2.77 -13.60
C LYS A 151 11.66 1.24 -13.63
#